data_AF-A0A0F9NWA0-F1
#
_entry.id   AF-A0A0F9NWA0-F1
#
_cell.length_a   1.000
_cell.length_b   1.000
_cell.length_c   1.000
_cell.angle_alpha   90.00
_cell.angle_beta   90.00
_cell.angle_gamma   90.00
#
_symmetry.space_group_name_H-M   'P 1'
#
loop_
_entity.id
_entity.type
_entity.pdbx_description
1 polymer ?
#
loop_
_entity_poly.entity_id
_entity_poly.type
_entity_poly.pdbx_seq_one_letter_code
_entity_poly.pdbx_strand_id
1 'polypeptide(L)' 'MTGLPNVDKLYEDRRKELLEAGHPAKMVQIALDWAKGSAEGMATYYGNEDLVASFLPRYLKDCEKWLKNMLE' A
#
# COMPACT_ATOMS: atom_id res chain seq x y z
N MET A 1 -17.10 -5.23 8.98
CA MET A 1 -15.87 -4.43 9.20
C MET A 1 -14.74 -5.43 9.45
N THR A 2 -14.18 -6.02 8.41
CA THR A 2 -13.06 -6.96 8.52
C THR A 2 -11.83 -6.32 7.89
N GLY A 3 -11.27 -5.31 8.56
CA GLY A 3 -9.88 -4.95 8.31
C GLY A 3 -9.04 -6.12 8.78
N LEU A 4 -8.38 -6.83 7.88
CA LEU A 4 -7.43 -7.87 8.23
C LEU A 4 -6.34 -7.19 9.10
N PRO A 5 -6.16 -7.56 10.38
CA PRO A 5 -5.28 -6.83 11.30
C PRO A 5 -3.82 -6.77 10.83
N ASN A 6 -3.44 -7.64 9.89
CA ASN A 6 -2.12 -7.64 9.27
C ASN A 6 -1.97 -6.58 8.15
N VAL A 7 -3.06 -6.23 7.46
CA VAL A 7 -3.07 -5.25 6.35
C VAL A 7 -2.89 -3.83 6.88
N ASP A 8 -3.66 -3.42 7.88
CA ASP A 8 -3.53 -2.08 8.49
C ASP A 8 -2.15 -1.87 9.12
N LYS A 9 -1.59 -2.92 9.74
CA LYS A 9 -0.23 -2.86 10.28
C LYS A 9 0.82 -2.68 9.18
N LEU A 10 0.77 -3.49 8.12
CA LEU A 10 1.67 -3.35 6.96
C LEU A 10 1.58 -1.96 6.31
N TYR A 11 0.37 -1.40 6.26
CA TYR A 11 0.12 -0.07 5.74
C TYR A 11 0.78 1.01 6.61
N GLU A 12 0.54 0.99 7.92
CA GLU A 12 1.09 2.00 8.85
C GLU A 12 2.61 1.91 8.98
N ASP A 13 3.17 0.69 9.03
CA ASP A 13 4.63 0.48 9.03
C ASP A 13 5.24 1.11 7.76
N ARG A 14 4.66 0.84 6.58
CA ARG A 14 5.16 1.40 5.32
C ARG A 14 5.00 2.92 5.24
N ARG A 15 3.89 3.44 5.74
CA ARG A 15 3.63 4.88 5.84
C ARG A 15 4.71 5.56 6.66
N LYS A 16 5.05 4.99 7.82
CA LYS A 16 6.08 5.53 8.70
C LYS A 16 7.44 5.53 8.01
N GLU A 17 7.84 4.42 7.39
CA GLU A 17 9.11 4.33 6.65
C GLU A 17 9.24 5.39 5.55
N LEU A 18 8.18 5.61 4.76
CA LEU A 18 8.20 6.58 3.67
C LEU A 18 8.25 8.03 4.16
N LEU A 19 7.57 8.33 5.28
CA LEU A 19 7.65 9.65 5.91
C LEU A 19 9.04 9.90 6.51
N GLU A 20 9.64 8.88 7.16
CA GLU A 20 10.99 8.95 7.71
C GLU A 20 12.05 9.09 6.61
N ALA A 21 11.81 8.55 5.42
CA ALA A 21 12.63 8.75 4.22
C ALA A 21 12.52 10.18 3.63
N GLY A 22 11.65 11.04 4.18
CA GLY A 22 11.49 12.44 3.76
C GLY A 22 10.51 12.64 2.60
N HIS A 23 9.70 11.63 2.24
CA HIS A 23 8.69 11.80 1.21
C HIS A 23 7.53 12.70 1.71
N PRO A 24 6.93 13.53 0.83
CA PRO A 24 5.84 14.41 1.23
C PRO A 24 4.61 13.60 1.68
N ALA A 25 4.05 13.91 2.84
CA ALA A 25 2.96 13.14 3.43
C ALA A 25 1.75 12.97 2.50
N LYS A 26 1.41 14.00 1.71
CA LYS A 26 0.34 13.92 0.71
C LYS A 26 0.63 12.89 -0.37
N MET A 27 1.87 12.84 -0.85
CA MET A 27 2.28 11.88 -1.88
C MET A 27 2.32 10.46 -1.32
N VAL A 28 2.84 10.30 -0.09
CA VAL A 28 2.84 9.02 0.62
C VAL A 28 1.42 8.48 0.76
N GLN A 29 0.46 9.32 1.17
CA GLN A 29 -0.94 8.93 1.28
C GLN A 29 -1.51 8.42 -0.05
N ILE A 30 -1.27 9.14 -1.16
CA ILE A 30 -1.77 8.75 -2.48
C ILE A 30 -1.16 7.42 -2.94
N ALA A 31 0.15 7.25 -2.78
CA ALA A 31 0.85 6.05 -3.21
C ALA A 31 0.41 4.80 -2.43
N LEU A 32 0.17 4.96 -1.13
CA LEU A 32 -0.32 3.87 -0.28
C LEU A 32 -1.80 3.54 -0.54
N ASP A 33 -2.64 4.54 -0.81
CA ASP A 33 -4.03 4.34 -1.19
C ASP A 33 -4.14 3.54 -2.49
N TRP A 34 -3.33 3.91 -3.49
CA TRP A 34 -3.18 3.14 -4.72
C TRP A 34 -2.73 1.69 -4.46
N ALA A 35 -1.76 1.48 -3.57
CA ALA A 35 -1.27 0.14 -3.25
C ALA A 35 -2.34 -0.73 -2.59
N LYS A 36 -3.13 -0.15 -1.67
CA LYS A 36 -4.23 -0.83 -1.00
C LYS A 36 -5.35 -1.18 -2.00
N GLY A 37 -5.82 -0.21 -2.77
CA GLY A 37 -6.85 -0.43 -3.78
C GLY A 37 -6.44 -1.45 -4.85
N SER A 38 -5.16 -1.49 -5.22
CA SER A 38 -4.64 -2.50 -6.16
C SER A 38 -4.65 -3.92 -5.56
N ALA A 39 -4.30 -4.06 -4.28
CA ALA A 39 -4.35 -5.34 -3.58
C ALA A 39 -5.80 -5.83 -3.40
N GLU A 40 -6.72 -4.93 -3.05
CA GLU A 40 -8.16 -5.20 -2.96
C GLU A 40 -8.75 -5.58 -4.32
N GLY A 41 -8.36 -4.88 -5.39
CA GLY A 41 -8.75 -5.21 -6.75
C GLY A 41 -8.29 -6.60 -7.20
N MET A 42 -7.05 -6.99 -6.88
CA MET A 42 -6.55 -8.34 -7.16
C MET A 42 -7.28 -9.41 -6.35
N ALA A 43 -7.47 -9.19 -5.05
CA ALA A 43 -8.22 -10.11 -4.21
C ALA A 43 -9.66 -10.32 -4.73
N THR A 44 -10.31 -9.23 -5.16
CA THR A 44 -11.63 -9.25 -5.81
C THR A 44 -11.60 -10.02 -7.13
N TYR A 45 -10.58 -9.80 -7.97
CA TYR A 45 -10.41 -10.51 -9.25
C TYR A 45 -10.29 -12.03 -9.06
N TYR A 46 -9.60 -12.47 -8.01
CA TYR A 46 -9.48 -13.88 -7.65
C TYR A 46 -10.68 -14.41 -6.83
N GLY A 47 -11.67 -13.55 -6.50
CA GLY A 47 -12.83 -13.92 -5.68
C GLY A 47 -12.48 -14.31 -4.25
N ASN A 48 -11.36 -13.82 -3.71
CA ASN A 48 -10.86 -14.19 -2.39
C ASN A 48 -10.22 -12.99 -1.68
N GLU A 49 -10.97 -12.38 -0.77
CA GLU A 49 -10.58 -11.19 0.00
C GLU A 49 -9.41 -11.44 0.98
N ASP A 50 -9.17 -12.69 1.42
CA ASP A 50 -8.01 -13.02 2.25
C ASP A 50 -6.68 -12.84 1.50
N LEU A 51 -6.71 -12.82 0.16
CA LEU A 51 -5.53 -12.56 -0.65
C LEU A 51 -5.04 -11.11 -0.60
N VAL A 52 -5.83 -10.17 -0.08
CA VAL A 52 -5.38 -8.77 0.08
C VAL A 52 -4.06 -8.71 0.84
N ALA A 53 -3.95 -9.46 1.95
CA ALA A 53 -2.72 -9.52 2.75
C ALA A 53 -1.54 -10.15 1.98
N SER A 54 -1.81 -11.01 1.01
CA SER A 54 -0.78 -11.63 0.16
C SER A 54 -0.29 -10.67 -0.94
N PHE A 55 -1.18 -9.85 -1.51
CA PHE A 55 -0.84 -8.93 -2.59
C PHE A 55 -0.27 -7.59 -2.10
N LEU A 56 -0.75 -7.09 -0.97
CA LEU A 56 -0.39 -5.77 -0.44
C LEU A 56 1.13 -5.55 -0.31
N PRO A 57 1.95 -6.49 0.21
CA PRO A 57 3.40 -6.29 0.32
C PRO A 57 4.08 -5.98 -1.02
N ARG A 58 3.57 -6.53 -2.12
CA ARG A 58 4.11 -6.25 -3.45
C ARG A 58 3.79 -4.82 -3.88
N TYR A 59 2.53 -4.41 -3.73
CA TYR A 59 2.11 -3.05 -4.09
C TYR A 59 2.73 -1.97 -3.19
N LEU A 60 2.96 -2.24 -1.91
CA LEU A 60 3.69 -1.36 -1.00
C LEU A 60 5.17 -1.18 -1.37
N LYS A 61 5.79 -2.16 -2.04
CA LYS A 61 7.13 -1.99 -2.61
C LYS A 61 7.08 -1.15 -3.88
N ASP A 62 6.09 -1.36 -4.72
CA ASP A 62 5.95 -0.63 -5.98
C ASP A 62 5.51 0.83 -5.74
N CYS A 63 4.82 1.15 -4.64
CA CYS A 63 4.44 2.51 -4.29
C CYS A 63 5.65 3.43 -4.04
N GLU A 64 6.78 2.90 -3.56
CA GLU A 64 8.03 3.67 -3.41
C GLU A 64 8.63 4.05 -4.77
N LYS A 65 8.61 3.13 -5.73
CA LYS A 65 9.04 3.44 -7.10
C LYS A 65 8.14 4.49 -7.73
N TRP A 66 6.83 4.36 -7.50
CA TRP A 66 5.84 5.31 -7.99
C TRP A 66 6.05 6.70 -7.37
N LEU A 67 6.35 6.76 -6.06
CA LEU A 67 6.71 7.99 -5.36
C LEU A 67 7.96 8.64 -5.94
N LYS A 68 9.03 7.88 -6.18
CA LYS A 68 10.28 8.39 -6.77
C LYS A 68 10.02 8.99 -8.16
N ASN A 69 9.31 8.29 -9.02
CA ASN A 69 8.97 8.76 -10.37
C ASN A 69 8.08 10.01 -10.40
N MET A 70 7.28 10.27 -9.36
CA MET A 70 6.42 11.46 -9.28
C MET A 70 7.14 12.68 -8.67
N LEU A 71 8.31 12.47 -8.07
CA LEU A 71 9.09 13.51 -7.38
C LEU A 71 10.35 13.93 -8.16
N GLU A 72 10.78 13.14 -9.15
CA GLU A 72 11.73 13.55 -10.21
C GLU A 72 11.06 14.47 -11.25
#